data_AF-A0A256ZNM5-F1
#
_entry.id   AF-A0A256ZNM5-F1
#
_cell.length_a   1.000
_cell.length_b   1.000
_cell.length_c   1.000
_cell.angle_alpha   90.00
_cell.angle_beta   90.00
_cell.angle_gamma   90.00
#
_symmetry.space_group_name_H-M   'P 1'
#
loop_
_entity.id
_entity.type
_entity.pdbx_description
1 polymer ?
#
loop_
_entity_poly.entity_id
_entity_poly.type
_entity_poly.pdbx_seq_one_letter_code
_entity_poly.pdbx_strand_id
1 'polypeptide(L)' 'MAENCPKLDECPIFEKFSGDAAKQIWTRHYCKGNYEACARYQLSLKDKKAPITLLPDGSTDESLTAD' A
#
# COMPACT_ATOMS: atom_id res chain seq x y z
N MET A 1 -13.79 11.36 -10.96
CA MET A 1 -13.79 9.93 -10.59
C MET A 1 -12.34 9.59 -10.34
N ALA A 2 -11.95 9.27 -9.11
CA ALA A 2 -10.55 8.98 -8.80
C ALA A 2 -10.25 7.56 -9.30
N GLU A 3 -9.61 7.50 -10.46
CA GLU A 3 -9.12 6.27 -11.11
C GLU A 3 -7.89 5.70 -10.40
N ASN A 4 -7.21 6.51 -9.58
CA ASN A 4 -6.01 6.13 -8.84
C ASN A 4 -6.10 6.54 -7.37
N CYS A 5 -5.41 5.80 -6.50
CA CYS A 5 -5.24 6.12 -5.09
C CYS A 5 -4.61 7.51 -4.95
N PRO A 6 -5.24 8.46 -4.24
CA PRO A 6 -4.68 9.80 -4.05
C PRO A 6 -3.41 9.77 -3.19
N LYS A 7 -3.24 8.71 -2.38
CA LYS A 7 -2.06 8.47 -1.54
C LYS A 7 -1.01 7.58 -2.19
N LEU A 8 -1.10 7.31 -3.50
CA LEU A 8 -0.12 6.49 -4.22
C LEU A 8 1.29 7.06 -4.08
N ASP A 9 1.44 8.36 -4.34
CA ASP A 9 2.74 9.04 -4.41
C ASP A 9 3.42 9.09 -3.03
N GLU A 10 2.63 9.31 -1.98
CA GLU A 10 3.09 9.35 -0.58
C GLU A 10 3.03 7.98 0.13
N CYS A 11 2.83 6.86 -0.57
CA CYS A 11 2.67 5.56 0.11
C CYS A 11 4.05 4.96 0.48
N PRO A 12 4.40 4.88 1.78
CA PRO A 12 5.75 4.48 2.21
C PRO A 12 6.04 2.99 2.02
N ILE A 13 5.03 2.18 1.66
CA ILE A 13 5.23 0.75 1.35
C ILE A 13 6.10 0.57 0.11
N PHE A 14 6.04 1.51 -0.84
CA PHE A 14 6.79 1.42 -2.08
C PHE A 14 8.29 1.59 -1.92
N GLU A 15 8.73 2.28 -0.85
CA GLU A 15 10.15 2.37 -0.51
C GLU A 15 10.69 1.07 0.11
N LYS A 16 9.82 0.26 0.72
CA LYS A 16 10.22 -1.03 1.32
C LYS A 16 10.18 -2.19 0.35
N PHE A 17 9.45 -2.07 -0.75
CA PHE A 17 9.55 -3.07 -1.81
C PHE A 17 10.91 -2.95 -2.50
N SER A 18 11.83 -3.87 -2.20
CA SER A 18 13.15 -3.93 -2.83
C SER A 18 13.11 -4.24 -4.34
N GLY A 19 11.94 -4.51 -4.92
CA GLY A 19 11.77 -4.86 -6.32
C GLY A 19 10.68 -4.06 -7.01
N ASP A 20 11.01 -3.52 -8.18
CA ASP A 20 10.10 -2.75 -9.04
C ASP A 20 8.88 -3.60 -9.47
N ALA A 21 9.06 -4.92 -9.63
CA ALA A 21 7.99 -5.84 -9.97
C ALA A 21 6.89 -5.91 -8.89
N ALA A 22 7.26 -6.05 -7.62
CA ALA A 22 6.29 -6.07 -6.52
C ALA A 22 5.54 -4.73 -6.46
N LYS A 23 6.28 -3.62 -6.48
CA LYS A 23 5.70 -2.27 -6.54
C LYS A 23 4.71 -2.11 -7.68
N GLN A 24 5.04 -2.56 -8.90
CA GLN A 24 4.16 -2.48 -10.06
C GLN A 24 2.91 -3.36 -9.93
N ILE A 25 3.03 -4.58 -9.40
CA ILE A 25 1.88 -5.48 -9.15
C ILE A 25 0.92 -4.83 -8.15
N TRP A 26 1.42 -4.39 -7.00
CA TRP A 26 0.60 -3.73 -5.98
C TRP A 26 -0.02 -2.43 -6.49
N THR A 27 0.75 -1.63 -7.22
CA THR A 27 0.27 -0.39 -7.85
C THR A 27 -0.84 -0.67 -8.84
N ARG A 28 -0.70 -1.68 -9.70
CA ARG A 28 -1.71 -2.01 -10.71
C ARG A 28 -2.98 -2.59 -10.09
N HIS A 29 -2.84 -3.52 -9.13
CA HIS A 29 -3.98 -4.21 -8.54
C HIS A 29 -4.78 -3.34 -7.57
N TYR A 30 -4.09 -2.66 -6.66
CA TYR A 30 -4.76 -1.85 -5.63
C TYR A 30 -4.76 -0.40 -6.04
N CYS A 31 -3.60 0.22 -6.25
CA CYS A 31 -3.57 1.68 -6.36
C CYS A 31 -4.20 2.24 -7.64
N LYS A 32 -4.15 1.54 -8.77
CA LYS A 32 -4.81 1.90 -10.05
C LYS A 32 -6.03 1.03 -10.35
N GLY A 33 -6.37 0.13 -9.44
CA GLY A 33 -7.48 -0.80 -9.56
C GLY A 33 -8.47 -0.52 -8.44
N ASN A 34 -8.43 -1.35 -7.40
CA ASN A 34 -9.35 -1.23 -6.26
C ASN A 34 -8.65 -0.67 -5.01
N TYR A 35 -8.32 0.63 -5.04
CA TYR A 35 -7.61 1.27 -3.92
C TYR A 35 -8.52 1.47 -2.70
N GLU A 36 -9.84 1.46 -2.90
CA GLU A 36 -10.83 1.51 -1.81
C GLU A 36 -10.78 0.25 -0.95
N ALA A 37 -10.41 -0.89 -1.56
CA ALA A 37 -10.15 -2.14 -0.86
C ALA A 37 -8.75 -2.18 -0.19
N CYS A 38 -7.88 -1.21 -0.44
CA CYS A 38 -6.54 -1.18 0.14
C CYS A 38 -6.62 -0.93 1.65
N ALA A 39 -6.19 -1.90 2.46
CA ALA A 39 -6.21 -1.80 3.91
C ALA A 39 -5.41 -0.59 4.43
N ARG A 40 -4.30 -0.25 3.76
CA ARG A 40 -3.49 0.94 4.08
C ARG A 40 -4.25 2.24 3.79
N TYR A 41 -5.00 2.30 2.68
CA TYR A 41 -5.81 3.46 2.34
C TYR A 41 -6.94 3.67 3.35
N GLN A 42 -7.62 2.59 3.73
CA GLN A 42 -8.66 2.63 4.76
C GLN A 42 -8.14 3.10 6.13
N LEU A 43 -6.92 2.74 6.51
CA LEU A 43 -6.30 3.27 7.73
C LEU A 43 -6.01 4.77 7.61
N SER A 44 -5.52 5.22 6.45
CA SER A 44 -5.30 6.64 6.22
C SER A 44 -6.60 7.45 6.24
N LEU A 45 -7.73 6.89 5.84
CA LEU A 45 -9.05 7.54 5.97
C LEU A 45 -9.46 7.70 7.44
N LYS A 46 -8.94 6.84 8.32
CA LYS A 46 -9.14 6.90 9.78
C LYS A 46 -8.07 7.73 10.49
N ASP A 47 -7.25 8.47 9.75
CA ASP A 47 -6.08 9.21 10.26
C ASP A 47 -5.08 8.33 11.02
N LYS A 48 -5.07 7.02 10.72
CA LYS A 48 -4.15 6.04 11.33
C LYS A 48 -2.96 5.79 10.42
N LYS A 49 -1.77 5.72 11.00
CA LYS A 49 -0.57 5.24 10.30
C LYS A 49 -0.70 3.74 10.02
N ALA A 50 -0.58 3.37 8.76
CA ALA A 50 -0.49 1.97 8.36
C ALA A 50 0.89 1.41 8.76
N PRO A 51 0.95 0.26 9.48
CA PRO A 51 2.22 -0.38 9.81
C PRO A 51 2.98 -0.73 8.53
N ILE A 52 4.32 -0.76 8.62
CA ILE A 52 5.16 -1.06 7.46
C ILE A 52 4.96 -2.50 6.96
N THR A 53 4.60 -3.40 7.87
CA THR A 53 4.26 -4.80 7.59
C THR A 53 2.92 -4.95 6.88
N LEU A 54 2.00 -3.98 6.99
CA LEU A 54 0.66 -4.11 6.44
C LEU A 54 0.67 -3.88 4.92
N LEU A 55 0.38 -4.93 4.16
CA LEU A 55 0.26 -4.89 2.72
C LEU A 55 -1.08 -4.27 2.27
N PRO A 56 -1.19 -3.83 1.00
CA PRO A 56 -2.43 -3.32 0.44
C PRO A 56 -3.61 -4.29 0.53
N ASP A 57 -3.36 -5.60 0.44
CA ASP A 57 -4.39 -6.65 0.57
C ASP A 57 -4.92 -6.84 2.00
N GLY A 58 -4.25 -6.26 3.01
CA GLY A 58 -4.57 -6.45 4.42
C GLY A 58 -3.78 -7.57 5.11
N SER A 59 -3.00 -8.36 4.36
CA SER A 59 -2.00 -9.26 4.94
C SER A 59 -0.86 -8.47 5.59
N THR A 60 -0.27 -9.02 6.66
CA THR A 60 0.94 -8.48 7.26
C THR A 60 2.14 -9.33 6.88
N ASP A 61 3.18 -8.70 6.35
CA ASP A 61 4.44 -9.34 6.02
C ASP A 61 5.51 -8.90 7.02
N GLU A 62 5.96 -9.85 7.83
CA GLU A 62 6.94 -9.61 8.88
C GLU A 62 8.38 -9.46 8.32
N SER A 63 8.63 -9.77 7.05
CA SER A 63 9.95 -9.53 6.44
C SER A 63 10.24 -8.05 6.22
N LEU A 64 9.20 -7.21 6.22
CA LEU A 64 9.30 -5.74 6.06
C LEU A 64 9.64 -5.00 7.37
N THR A 65 9.60 -5.69 8.53
CA THR A 65 9.90 -5.14 9.86
C THR A 65 11.31 -5.49 10.37
N ALA A 66 12.27 -5.69 9.47
CA ALA A 66 13.66 -5.85 9.87
C ALA A 66 14.24 -4.51 10.40
N ASP A 67 14.39 -4.47 11.73
CA ASP A 67 15.23 -3.63 12.63
C ASP A 67 15.62 -2.22 12.16
#